data_AF-A0A7V9IKK1-F1
#
_entry.id   AF-A0A7V9IKK1-F1
#
_cell.length_a   1.000
_cell.length_b   1.000
_cell.length_c   1.000
_cell.angle_alpha   90.00
_cell.angle_beta   90.00
_cell.angle_gamma   90.00
#
_symmetry.space_group_name_H-M   'P 1'
#
loop_
_entity.id
_entity.type
_entity.pdbx_description
1 polymer ?
#
loop_
_entity_poly.entity_id
_entity_poly.type
_entity_poly.pdbx_seq_one_letter_code
_entity_poly.pdbx_strand_id
1 'polypeptide(L)'
;MEALSLAVPTNRGSTPEPIELAKLITGTWGLVESARLEDWEAVDATLERIKDNWNTLSEAATPTRVADTLDAALASLTEAATTRKPGPVNSAAVDVAQSALDLELRYRPAAVVDIERFHLHAQQLRIDAAATDPGGVAAEIATLEWIRDRITGTRTADELQQIDDKLSQLRTAVNTGNLGGAADQAARLANLVRTLSLP
;
A
#
# COMPACT_ATOMS: atom_id res chain seq x y z
N MET A 1 37.72 -4.45 -15.56
CA MET A 1 36.27 -4.15 -15.59
C MET A 1 35.96 -3.42 -14.31
N GLU A 2 35.72 -2.13 -14.40
CA GLU A 2 35.42 -1.27 -13.26
C GLU A 2 33.96 -1.47 -12.87
N ALA A 3 33.72 -1.85 -11.61
CA ALA A 3 32.39 -1.89 -11.03
C ALA A 3 31.99 -0.46 -10.65
N LEU A 4 31.10 0.13 -11.45
CA LEU A 4 30.36 1.34 -11.08
C LEU A 4 29.45 1.00 -9.90
N SER A 5 29.96 1.15 -8.68
CA SER A 5 29.16 1.24 -7.47
C SER A 5 28.35 2.53 -7.56
N LEU A 6 27.06 2.42 -7.86
CA LEU A 6 26.12 3.51 -7.65
C LEU A 6 26.07 3.78 -6.15
N ALA A 7 26.76 4.84 -5.72
CA ALA A 7 26.61 5.40 -4.40
C ALA A 7 25.16 5.88 -4.26
N VAL A 8 24.32 5.09 -3.58
CA VAL A 8 23.03 5.57 -3.08
C VAL A 8 23.35 6.69 -2.10
N PRO A 9 22.87 7.94 -2.31
CA PRO A 9 23.12 9.01 -1.37
C PRO A 9 22.59 8.60 0.01
N THR A 10 23.51 8.40 0.97
CA THR A 10 23.18 8.06 2.37
C THR A 10 22.70 9.30 3.15
N ASN A 11 22.60 10.47 2.50
CA ASN A 11 22.11 11.69 3.10
C ASN A 11 20.58 11.64 3.26
N ARG A 12 20.14 10.93 4.31
CA ARG A 12 18.86 11.18 4.97
C ARG A 12 18.85 12.63 5.43
N GLY A 13 17.83 13.39 5.02
CA GLY A 13 17.57 14.67 5.68
C GLY A 13 17.27 14.37 7.15
N SER A 14 17.90 15.09 8.07
CA SER A 14 17.57 15.13 9.50
C SER A 14 16.19 15.72 9.79
N THR A 15 15.33 15.79 8.78
CA THR A 15 13.98 16.34 8.84
C THR A 15 13.06 15.22 9.32
N PRO A 16 12.32 15.41 10.43
CA PRO A 16 11.33 14.45 10.86
C PRO A 16 10.29 14.25 9.75
N GLU A 17 9.77 13.04 9.67
CA GLU A 17 8.66 12.73 8.77
C GLU A 17 7.45 13.61 9.10
N PRO A 18 6.88 14.33 8.12
CA PRO A 18 5.66 15.10 8.32
C PRO A 18 4.48 14.21 8.76
N ILE A 19 3.77 14.61 9.82
CA ILE A 19 2.63 13.85 10.34
C ILE A 19 1.48 13.74 9.32
N GLU A 20 1.41 14.70 8.40
CA GLU A 20 0.44 14.73 7.30
C GLU A 20 0.59 13.53 6.37
N LEU A 21 1.79 12.96 6.18
CA LEU A 21 1.97 11.76 5.36
C LEU A 21 1.27 10.53 5.98
N ALA A 22 1.47 10.34 7.28
CA ALA A 22 0.77 9.29 8.03
C ALA A 22 -0.77 9.48 8.00
N LYS A 23 -1.24 10.73 8.02
CA LYS A 23 -2.66 11.06 7.88
C LYS A 23 -3.21 10.76 6.49
N LEU A 24 -2.45 10.97 5.41
CA LEU A 24 -2.86 10.59 4.06
C LEU A 24 -3.14 9.08 3.97
N ILE A 25 -2.19 8.26 4.41
CA ILE A 25 -2.32 6.79 4.37
C ILE A 25 -3.44 6.31 5.29
N THR A 26 -3.54 6.83 6.51
CA THR A 26 -4.63 6.46 7.42
C THR A 26 -5.99 6.89 6.86
N GLY A 27 -6.05 8.04 6.20
CA GLY A 27 -7.24 8.57 5.55
C GLY A 27 -7.73 7.67 4.42
N THR A 28 -6.84 7.17 3.55
CA THR A 28 -7.24 6.27 2.46
C THR A 28 -7.86 4.97 2.99
N TRP A 29 -7.32 4.43 4.09
CA TRP A 29 -7.92 3.27 4.76
C TRP A 29 -9.30 3.54 5.34
N GLY A 30 -9.48 4.69 6.00
CA GLY A 30 -10.79 5.10 6.49
C GLY A 30 -11.80 5.24 5.37
N LEU A 31 -11.37 5.78 4.23
CA LEU A 31 -12.21 6.00 3.05
C LEU A 31 -12.68 4.67 2.43
N VAL A 32 -11.78 3.69 2.29
CA VAL A 32 -12.11 2.32 1.84
C VAL A 32 -13.17 1.68 2.74
N GLU A 33 -13.01 1.78 4.06
CA GLU A 33 -13.96 1.19 5.00
C GLU A 33 -15.32 1.91 4.97
N SER A 34 -15.34 3.24 4.90
CA SER A 34 -16.57 4.02 4.73
C SER A 34 -17.29 3.66 3.41
N ALA A 35 -16.55 3.52 2.31
CA ALA A 35 -17.12 3.12 1.03
C ALA A 35 -17.72 1.70 1.09
N ARG A 36 -17.05 0.76 1.77
CA ARG A 36 -17.56 -0.60 2.00
C ARG A 36 -18.86 -0.60 2.81
N LEU A 37 -19.01 0.33 3.74
CA LEU A 37 -20.22 0.53 4.54
C LEU A 37 -21.28 1.40 3.84
N GLU A 38 -21.00 1.86 2.62
CA GLU A 38 -21.84 2.79 1.85
C GLU A 38 -22.11 4.13 2.57
N ASP A 39 -21.22 4.51 3.50
CA ASP A 39 -21.25 5.79 4.21
C ASP A 39 -20.59 6.88 3.34
N TRP A 40 -21.31 7.31 2.31
CA TRP A 40 -20.80 8.27 1.31
C TRP A 40 -20.53 9.66 1.90
N GLU A 41 -21.25 10.04 2.97
CA GLU A 41 -20.97 11.29 3.68
C GLU A 41 -19.61 11.22 4.38
N ALA A 42 -19.29 10.09 5.04
CA ALA A 42 -17.96 9.87 5.61
C ALA A 42 -16.86 9.74 4.54
N VAL A 43 -17.15 9.17 3.37
CA VAL A 43 -16.22 9.14 2.22
C VAL A 43 -15.86 10.57 1.79
N ASP A 44 -16.87 11.41 1.53
CA ASP A 44 -16.66 12.80 1.08
C ASP A 44 -15.87 13.60 2.14
N ALA A 45 -16.26 13.49 3.42
CA ALA A 45 -15.56 14.16 4.51
C ALA A 45 -14.12 13.67 4.71
N THR A 46 -13.84 12.40 4.41
CA THR A 46 -12.48 11.86 4.48
C THR A 46 -11.63 12.31 3.30
N LEU A 47 -12.20 12.34 2.10
CA LEU A 47 -11.53 12.81 0.90
C LEU A 47 -11.09 14.28 1.04
N GLU A 48 -11.95 15.15 1.55
CA GLU A 48 -11.58 16.56 1.78
C GLU A 48 -10.42 16.68 2.79
N ARG A 49 -10.44 15.90 3.88
CA ARG A 49 -9.31 15.86 4.82
C ARG A 49 -8.01 15.36 4.18
N ILE A 50 -8.08 14.38 3.27
CA ILE A 50 -6.91 13.90 2.53
C ILE A 50 -6.35 15.03 1.65
N LYS A 51 -7.20 15.74 0.90
CA LYS A 51 -6.80 16.88 0.07
C LYS A 51 -6.16 18.00 0.89
N ASP A 52 -6.74 18.34 2.05
CA ASP A 52 -6.18 19.37 2.93
C ASP A 52 -4.79 19.01 3.47
N ASN A 53 -4.61 17.75 3.88
CA ASN A 53 -3.29 17.25 4.30
C ASN A 53 -2.28 17.29 3.15
N TRP A 54 -2.71 16.93 1.94
CA TRP A 54 -1.85 16.99 0.76
C TRP A 54 -1.46 18.43 0.41
N ASN A 55 -2.40 19.37 0.42
CA ASN A 55 -2.12 20.79 0.17
C ASN A 55 -1.08 21.34 1.18
N THR A 56 -1.21 20.97 2.45
CA THR A 56 -0.23 21.34 3.49
C THR A 56 1.16 20.76 3.19
N LEU A 57 1.23 19.52 2.70
CA LEU A 57 2.48 18.85 2.36
C LEU A 57 3.12 19.39 1.08
N SER A 58 2.33 19.70 0.05
CA SER A 58 2.83 20.10 -1.25
C SER A 58 3.46 21.50 -1.23
N GLU A 59 3.06 22.34 -0.28
CA GLU A 59 3.75 23.61 0.04
C GLU A 59 5.19 23.40 0.53
N ALA A 60 5.47 22.26 1.18
CA ALA A 60 6.83 21.88 1.53
C ALA A 60 7.51 21.26 0.31
N ALA A 61 8.70 21.74 -0.07
CA ALA A 61 9.42 21.36 -1.28
C ALA A 61 9.40 19.83 -1.56
N THR A 62 8.47 19.43 -2.44
CA THR A 62 8.19 18.03 -2.79
C THR A 62 8.67 17.73 -4.21
N PRO A 63 9.32 16.57 -4.47
CA PRO A 63 9.74 16.22 -5.81
C PRO A 63 8.56 16.23 -6.79
N THR A 64 8.66 17.04 -7.84
CA THR A 64 7.56 17.34 -8.78
C THR A 64 6.90 16.08 -9.31
N ARG A 65 7.67 15.08 -9.75
CA ARG A 65 7.10 13.84 -10.29
C ARG A 65 6.20 13.10 -9.29
N VAL A 66 6.58 13.07 -8.02
CA VAL A 66 5.77 12.38 -7.00
C VAL A 66 4.54 13.22 -6.64
N ALA A 67 4.68 14.54 -6.60
CA ALA A 67 3.55 15.46 -6.44
C ALA A 67 2.53 15.30 -7.57
N ASP A 68 2.95 15.34 -8.82
CA ASP A 68 2.08 15.17 -9.99
C ASP A 68 1.35 13.81 -9.96
N THR A 69 2.04 12.76 -9.50
CA THR A 69 1.45 11.41 -9.41
C THR A 69 0.36 11.36 -8.33
N LEU A 70 0.62 11.96 -7.16
CA LEU A 70 -0.36 12.02 -6.08
C LEU A 70 -1.54 12.94 -6.41
N ASP A 71 -1.31 14.07 -7.09
CA ASP A 71 -2.37 14.93 -7.62
C ASP A 71 -3.30 14.18 -8.58
N ALA A 72 -2.72 13.42 -9.51
CA ALA A 72 -3.49 12.58 -10.43
C ALA A 72 -4.29 11.51 -9.68
N ALA A 73 -3.69 10.84 -8.70
CA ALA A 73 -4.37 9.83 -7.89
C ALA A 73 -5.53 10.43 -7.07
N LEU A 74 -5.36 11.63 -6.50
CA LEU A 74 -6.42 12.35 -5.78
C LEU A 74 -7.55 12.81 -6.69
N ALA A 75 -7.24 13.20 -7.92
CA ALA A 75 -8.25 13.51 -8.94
C ALA A 75 -9.07 12.26 -9.29
N SER A 76 -8.40 11.13 -9.56
CA SER A 76 -9.08 9.85 -9.81
C SER A 76 -9.91 9.38 -8.61
N LEU A 77 -9.42 9.56 -7.38
CA LEU A 77 -10.19 9.24 -6.17
C LEU A 77 -11.43 10.14 -6.02
N THR A 78 -11.31 11.42 -6.35
CA THR A 78 -12.44 12.35 -6.37
C THR A 78 -13.50 11.90 -7.38
N GLU A 79 -13.09 11.56 -8.59
CA GLU A 79 -13.99 11.03 -9.62
C GLU A 79 -14.65 9.71 -9.16
N ALA A 80 -13.87 8.79 -8.61
CA ALA A 80 -14.35 7.51 -8.10
C ALA A 80 -15.41 7.69 -6.99
N ALA A 81 -15.20 8.62 -6.06
CA ALA A 81 -16.15 8.94 -4.99
C ALA A 81 -17.52 9.37 -5.54
N THR A 82 -17.55 10.15 -6.64
CA THR A 82 -18.81 10.56 -7.28
C THR A 82 -19.65 9.39 -7.81
N THR A 83 -19.01 8.26 -8.14
CA THR A 83 -19.70 7.07 -8.65
C THR A 83 -20.50 6.35 -7.58
N ARG A 84 -20.20 6.61 -6.29
CA ARG A 84 -20.78 5.92 -5.13
C ARG A 84 -20.75 4.40 -5.26
N LYS A 85 -19.60 3.89 -5.72
CA LYS A 85 -19.32 2.46 -5.85
C LYS A 85 -18.05 2.12 -5.07
N PRO A 86 -18.06 1.09 -4.21
CA PRO A 86 -16.89 0.74 -3.42
C PRO A 86 -15.67 0.38 -4.28
N GLY A 87 -15.85 -0.40 -5.35
CA GLY A 87 -14.74 -0.89 -6.19
C GLY A 87 -13.84 0.23 -6.76
N PRO A 88 -14.39 1.20 -7.53
CA PRO A 88 -13.61 2.33 -8.04
C PRO A 88 -12.93 3.14 -6.94
N VAL A 89 -13.64 3.35 -5.81
CA VAL A 89 -13.11 4.09 -4.67
C VAL A 89 -11.92 3.38 -4.03
N ASN A 90 -12.03 2.06 -3.86
CA ASN A 90 -10.96 1.25 -3.28
C ASN A 90 -9.70 1.28 -4.13
N SER A 91 -9.85 1.10 -5.46
CA SER A 91 -8.72 1.13 -6.39
C SER A 91 -8.01 2.48 -6.35
N ALA A 92 -8.76 3.58 -6.45
CA ALA A 92 -8.18 4.92 -6.43
C ALA A 92 -7.57 5.28 -5.05
N ALA A 93 -8.12 4.75 -3.95
CA ALA A 93 -7.55 4.92 -2.62
C ALA A 93 -6.20 4.19 -2.47
N VAL A 94 -6.03 3.03 -3.10
CA VAL A 94 -4.74 2.32 -3.18
C VAL A 94 -3.71 3.15 -3.95
N ASP A 95 -4.09 3.75 -5.07
CA ASP A 95 -3.18 4.61 -5.86
C ASP A 95 -2.67 5.82 -5.06
N VAL A 96 -3.56 6.45 -4.28
CA VAL A 96 -3.20 7.55 -3.36
C VAL A 96 -2.27 7.05 -2.26
N ALA A 97 -2.57 5.89 -1.64
CA ALA A 97 -1.74 5.31 -0.60
C ALA A 97 -0.34 4.94 -1.11
N GLN A 98 -0.25 4.36 -2.31
CA GLN A 98 1.02 4.01 -2.95
C GLN A 98 1.86 5.26 -3.26
N SER A 99 1.22 6.32 -3.77
CA SER A 99 1.89 7.60 -4.03
C SER A 99 2.38 8.27 -2.74
N ALA A 100 1.62 8.17 -1.64
CA ALA A 100 2.05 8.64 -0.33
C ALA A 100 3.25 7.83 0.21
N LEU A 101 3.26 6.50 0.03
CA LEU A 101 4.40 5.64 0.39
C LEU A 101 5.65 5.95 -0.46
N ASP A 102 5.50 6.37 -1.72
CA ASP A 102 6.62 6.86 -2.53
C ASP A 102 7.24 8.15 -1.95
N LEU A 103 6.41 9.05 -1.37
CA LEU A 103 6.91 10.22 -0.65
C LEU A 103 7.65 9.86 0.64
N GLU A 104 7.19 8.82 1.35
CA GLU A 104 7.85 8.36 2.58
C GLU A 104 9.29 7.87 2.34
N LEU A 105 9.65 7.46 1.12
CA LEU A 105 11.04 7.10 0.78
C LEU A 105 12.05 8.23 1.02
N ARG A 106 11.59 9.47 1.16
CA ARG A 106 12.43 10.63 1.55
C ARG A 106 12.82 10.60 3.03
N TYR A 107 12.02 9.95 3.88
CA TYR A 107 12.12 10.01 5.34
C TYR A 107 12.41 8.63 5.94
N ARG A 108 11.96 7.55 5.30
CA ARG A 108 12.04 6.17 5.81
C ARG A 108 12.89 5.28 4.90
N PRO A 109 13.57 4.25 5.44
CA PRO A 109 14.29 3.27 4.64
C PRO A 109 13.35 2.53 3.68
N ALA A 110 13.83 2.21 2.47
CA ALA A 110 13.05 1.51 1.45
C ALA A 110 12.45 0.19 1.95
N ALA A 111 13.21 -0.60 2.73
CA ALA A 111 12.71 -1.85 3.31
C ALA A 111 11.51 -1.64 4.25
N VAL A 112 11.48 -0.54 4.99
CA VAL A 112 10.37 -0.19 5.87
C VAL A 112 9.14 0.20 5.06
N VAL A 113 9.31 1.02 4.02
CA VAL A 113 8.22 1.38 3.09
C VAL A 113 7.70 0.16 2.34
N ASP A 114 8.57 -0.78 1.95
CA ASP A 114 8.19 -2.01 1.27
C ASP A 114 7.35 -2.94 2.17
N ILE A 115 7.59 -2.95 3.48
CA ILE A 115 6.70 -3.62 4.43
C ILE A 115 5.31 -2.99 4.43
N GLU A 116 5.20 -1.66 4.45
CA GLU A 116 3.89 -0.98 4.40
C GLU A 116 3.18 -1.21 3.05
N ARG A 117 3.91 -1.23 1.93
CA ARG A 117 3.36 -1.63 0.63
C ARG A 117 2.84 -3.06 0.67
N PHE A 118 3.58 -3.98 1.30
CA PHE A 118 3.14 -5.35 1.47
C PHE A 118 1.79 -5.42 2.20
N HIS A 119 1.63 -4.61 3.25
CA HIS A 119 0.36 -4.51 3.98
C HIS A 119 -0.77 -3.92 3.13
N LEU A 120 -0.47 -2.88 2.34
CA LEU A 120 -1.42 -2.24 1.44
C LEU A 120 -2.02 -3.26 0.47
N HIS A 121 -1.17 -4.01 -0.23
CA HIS A 121 -1.59 -5.01 -1.20
C HIS A 121 -2.27 -6.22 -0.56
N ALA A 122 -1.84 -6.64 0.63
CA ALA A 122 -2.54 -7.70 1.37
C ALA A 122 -3.97 -7.28 1.79
N GLN A 123 -4.19 -5.99 2.06
CA GLN A 123 -5.51 -5.45 2.34
C GLN A 123 -6.37 -5.35 1.07
N GLN A 124 -5.80 -4.88 -0.04
CA GLN A 124 -6.50 -4.83 -1.33
C GLN A 124 -6.93 -6.23 -1.79
N LEU A 125 -6.06 -7.24 -1.62
CA LEU A 125 -6.41 -8.62 -1.90
C LEU A 125 -7.67 -9.09 -1.16
N ARG A 126 -7.80 -8.71 0.11
CA ARG A 126 -8.98 -9.07 0.93
C ARG A 126 -10.25 -8.38 0.43
N ILE A 127 -10.12 -7.15 -0.06
CA ILE A 127 -11.22 -6.39 -0.66
C ILE A 127 -11.68 -7.07 -1.95
N ASP A 128 -10.74 -7.44 -2.83
CA ASP A 128 -11.04 -8.11 -4.09
C ASP A 128 -11.64 -9.51 -3.86
N ALA A 129 -11.13 -10.24 -2.86
CA ALA A 129 -11.71 -11.52 -2.45
C ALA A 129 -13.15 -11.37 -1.95
N ALA A 130 -13.45 -10.33 -1.16
CA ALA A 130 -14.81 -10.04 -0.71
C ALA A 130 -15.74 -9.62 -1.86
N ALA A 131 -15.18 -8.95 -2.89
CA ALA A 131 -15.88 -8.63 -4.13
C ALA A 131 -16.03 -9.83 -5.09
N THR A 132 -15.52 -11.01 -4.72
CA THR A 132 -15.48 -12.20 -5.59
C THR A 132 -14.75 -11.94 -6.91
N ASP A 133 -13.66 -11.18 -6.85
CA ASP A 133 -12.80 -10.86 -8.00
C ASP A 133 -11.50 -11.70 -7.97
N PRO A 134 -11.47 -12.89 -8.60
CA PRO A 134 -10.27 -13.71 -8.65
C PRO A 134 -9.14 -13.05 -9.46
N GLY A 135 -9.45 -12.13 -10.38
CA GLY A 135 -8.46 -11.41 -11.18
C GLY A 135 -7.69 -10.40 -10.34
N GLY A 136 -8.43 -9.57 -9.58
CA GLY A 136 -7.85 -8.66 -8.59
C GLY A 136 -7.02 -9.40 -7.55
N VAL A 137 -7.56 -10.47 -6.97
CA VAL A 137 -6.82 -11.31 -6.01
C VAL A 137 -5.51 -11.84 -6.63
N ALA A 138 -5.53 -12.36 -7.86
CA ALA A 138 -4.33 -12.87 -8.50
C ALA A 138 -3.28 -11.77 -8.78
N ALA A 139 -3.73 -10.56 -9.15
CA ALA A 139 -2.85 -9.41 -9.36
C ALA A 139 -2.16 -9.00 -8.05
N GLU A 140 -2.89 -8.92 -6.95
CA GLU A 140 -2.33 -8.57 -5.65
C GLU A 140 -1.30 -9.60 -5.16
N ILE A 141 -1.51 -10.89 -5.44
CA ILE A 141 -0.53 -11.95 -5.13
C ILE A 141 0.78 -11.74 -5.86
N ALA A 142 0.71 -11.47 -7.16
CA ALA A 142 1.90 -11.19 -7.96
C ALA A 142 2.68 -9.98 -7.40
N THR A 143 1.95 -8.94 -6.96
CA THR A 143 2.55 -7.77 -6.31
C THR A 143 3.22 -8.12 -4.97
N LEU A 144 2.56 -8.92 -4.12
CA LEU A 144 3.12 -9.36 -2.84
C LEU A 144 4.41 -10.17 -3.02
N GLU A 145 4.49 -11.02 -4.05
CA GLU A 145 5.69 -11.78 -4.40
C GLU A 145 6.84 -10.88 -4.85
N TRP A 146 6.53 -9.88 -5.67
CA TRP A 146 7.53 -8.90 -6.09
C TRP A 146 8.07 -8.09 -4.90
N ILE A 147 7.21 -7.70 -3.95
CA ILE A 147 7.64 -7.02 -2.73
C ILE A 147 8.46 -7.94 -1.83
N ARG A 148 8.08 -9.23 -1.72
CA ARG A 148 8.84 -10.25 -0.99
C ARG A 148 10.29 -10.29 -1.48
N ASP A 149 10.53 -10.25 -2.79
CA ASP A 149 11.88 -10.28 -3.35
C ASP A 149 12.69 -9.04 -2.96
N ARG A 150 12.04 -7.88 -2.86
CA ARG A 150 12.69 -6.62 -2.46
C ARG A 150 13.09 -6.57 -0.99
N ILE A 151 12.40 -7.28 -0.11
CA ILE A 151 12.72 -7.32 1.33
C ILE A 151 13.75 -8.41 1.70
N THR A 152 14.22 -9.21 0.74
CA THR A 152 15.19 -10.31 0.95
C THR A 152 16.43 -9.88 1.74
N GLY A 153 16.98 -8.70 1.43
CA GLY A 153 18.23 -8.22 2.05
C GLY A 153 18.12 -7.82 3.53
N THR A 154 16.91 -7.76 4.07
CA THR A 154 16.66 -7.38 5.48
C THR A 154 16.05 -8.52 6.30
N ARG A 155 16.12 -9.75 5.81
CA ARG A 155 15.50 -10.93 6.43
C ARG A 155 16.49 -12.09 6.51
N THR A 156 16.29 -12.96 7.48
CA THR A 156 16.97 -14.26 7.57
C THR A 156 16.36 -15.26 6.58
N ALA A 157 17.10 -16.34 6.28
CA ALA A 157 16.61 -17.40 5.40
C ALA A 157 15.33 -18.07 5.95
N ASP A 158 15.27 -18.30 7.27
CA ASP A 158 14.12 -18.93 7.93
C ASP A 158 12.87 -18.04 7.87
N GLU A 159 13.04 -16.73 7.98
CA GLU A 159 11.95 -15.76 7.83
C GLU A 159 11.41 -15.73 6.40
N LEU A 160 12.31 -15.73 5.42
CA LEU A 160 11.92 -15.76 4.00
C LEU A 160 11.19 -17.06 3.65
N GLN A 161 11.65 -18.19 4.17
CA GLN A 161 10.97 -19.47 3.98
C GLN A 161 9.55 -19.45 4.54
N GLN A 162 9.33 -18.86 5.71
CA GLN A 162 7.99 -18.71 6.28
C GLN A 162 7.06 -17.84 5.42
N ILE A 163 7.60 -16.76 4.84
CA ILE A 163 6.85 -15.90 3.91
C ILE A 163 6.50 -16.68 2.63
N ASP A 164 7.45 -17.43 2.08
CA ASP A 164 7.26 -18.24 0.86
C ASP A 164 6.19 -19.32 1.03
N ASP A 165 6.22 -20.02 2.16
CA ASP A 165 5.23 -21.04 2.50
C ASP A 165 3.81 -20.44 2.54
N LYS A 166 3.69 -19.21 3.07
CA LYS A 166 2.42 -18.50 3.15
C LYS A 166 1.94 -17.99 1.79
N LEU A 167 2.84 -17.45 0.96
CA LEU A 167 2.52 -17.09 -0.43
C LEU A 167 2.05 -18.31 -1.23
N SER A 168 2.70 -19.47 -1.04
CA SER A 168 2.31 -20.73 -1.68
C SER A 168 0.92 -21.23 -1.24
N GLN A 169 0.63 -21.18 0.07
CA GLN A 169 -0.71 -21.48 0.60
C GLN A 169 -1.78 -20.57 0.01
N LEU A 170 -1.46 -19.29 -0.12
CA LEU A 170 -2.35 -18.27 -0.64
C LEU A 170 -2.63 -18.50 -2.14
N ARG A 171 -1.61 -18.76 -2.97
CA ARG A 171 -1.80 -19.18 -4.38
C ARG A 171 -2.68 -20.42 -4.50
N THR A 172 -2.46 -21.41 -3.64
CA THR A 172 -3.24 -22.66 -3.65
C THR A 172 -4.72 -22.39 -3.35
N ALA A 173 -5.02 -21.51 -2.40
CA ALA A 173 -6.39 -21.11 -2.10
C ALA A 173 -7.08 -20.47 -3.33
N VAL A 174 -6.39 -19.58 -4.04
CA VAL A 174 -6.93 -18.94 -5.26
C VAL A 174 -7.13 -19.94 -6.39
N ASN A 175 -6.15 -20.81 -6.65
CA ASN A 175 -6.23 -21.83 -7.69
C ASN A 175 -7.36 -22.84 -7.46
N THR A 176 -7.78 -23.02 -6.20
CA THR A 176 -8.92 -23.88 -5.82
C THR A 176 -10.25 -23.12 -5.73
N GLY A 177 -10.27 -21.84 -6.07
CA GLY A 177 -11.46 -20.97 -6.00
C GLY A 177 -11.85 -20.56 -4.58
N ASN A 178 -11.01 -20.83 -3.58
CA ASN A 178 -11.26 -20.50 -2.17
C ASN A 178 -10.82 -19.06 -1.86
N LEU A 179 -11.57 -18.08 -2.37
CA LEU A 179 -11.26 -16.65 -2.17
C LEU A 179 -11.35 -16.22 -0.70
N GLY A 180 -12.29 -16.76 0.07
CA GLY A 180 -12.37 -16.52 1.52
C GLY A 180 -11.12 -17.01 2.25
N GLY A 181 -10.64 -18.22 1.93
CA GLY A 181 -9.38 -18.73 2.44
C GLY A 181 -8.17 -17.91 2.00
N ALA A 182 -8.17 -17.37 0.77
CA ALA A 182 -7.11 -16.48 0.29
C ALA A 182 -7.07 -15.17 1.12
N ALA A 183 -8.22 -14.58 1.42
CA ALA A 183 -8.31 -13.38 2.27
C ALA A 183 -7.77 -13.62 3.69
N ASP A 184 -8.11 -14.77 4.29
CA ASP A 184 -7.60 -15.14 5.62
C ASP A 184 -6.08 -15.36 5.62
N GLN A 185 -5.54 -16.01 4.59
CA GLN A 185 -4.09 -16.18 4.44
C GLN A 185 -3.39 -14.84 4.21
N ALA A 186 -3.98 -13.93 3.44
CA ALA A 186 -3.42 -12.59 3.20
C ALA A 186 -3.28 -11.81 4.51
N ALA A 187 -4.31 -11.82 5.36
CA ALA A 187 -4.27 -11.17 6.67
C ALA A 187 -3.18 -11.77 7.57
N ARG A 188 -3.03 -13.10 7.60
CA ARG A 188 -1.99 -13.79 8.37
C ARG A 188 -0.59 -13.48 7.85
N LEU A 189 -0.42 -13.46 6.54
CA LEU A 189 0.85 -13.17 5.88
C LEU A 189 1.30 -11.73 6.12
N ALA A 190 0.39 -10.76 5.99
CA ALA A 190 0.65 -9.38 6.38
C ALA A 190 1.13 -9.30 7.85
N ASN A 191 0.40 -9.91 8.79
CA ASN A 191 0.80 -9.90 10.20
C ASN A 191 2.17 -10.53 10.44
N LEU A 192 2.47 -11.67 9.79
CA LEU A 192 3.79 -12.29 9.84
C LEU A 192 4.88 -11.31 9.41
N VAL A 193 4.75 -10.69 8.23
CA VAL A 193 5.72 -9.73 7.70
C VAL A 193 5.92 -8.57 8.69
N ARG A 194 4.86 -8.04 9.32
CA ARG A 194 4.99 -7.01 10.36
C ARG A 194 5.80 -7.49 11.57
N THR A 195 5.47 -8.66 12.10
CA THR A 195 6.11 -9.17 13.32
C THR A 195 7.59 -9.45 13.15
N LEU A 196 8.00 -9.91 11.96
CA LEU A 196 9.41 -10.13 11.64
C LEU A 196 10.19 -8.81 11.49
N SER A 197 9.50 -7.67 11.41
CA SER A 197 10.10 -6.35 11.12
C SER A 197 10.43 -5.53 12.37
N LEU A 198 10.03 -6.00 13.56
CA LEU A 198 10.27 -5.32 14.82
C LEU A 198 11.41 -6.04 15.56
N PRO A 199 12.58 -5.41 15.79
CA PRO A 199 13.52 -5.86 16.81
C PRO A 199 12.96 -5.65 18.22
#